data_AF-A0A1S2KYV9-F1
#
_entry.id   AF-A0A1S2KYV9-F1
#
_cell.length_a   1.000
_cell.length_b   1.000
_cell.length_c   1.000
_cell.angle_alpha   90.00
_cell.angle_beta   90.00
_cell.angle_gamma   90.00
#
_symmetry.space_group_name_H-M   'P 1'
#
loop_
_entity.id
_entity.type
_entity.pdbx_description
1 polymer ?
#
loop_
_entity_poly.entity_id
_entity_poly.type
_entity_poly.pdbx_seq_one_letter_code
_entity_poly.pdbx_strand_id
1 'polypeptide(L)'
;MSTFIIFLYHYFDFTLMAIFIVLLALFLSLFVKTKSKLIAAVMVVLVAVFFLVNHMQYTTFPKLVSNQLNEKSQIRDMTITINDNSNGYRDIEASVTIEDEEIIEQILTDFESLKLKRDINHRFREHNFTLSILVTNETKKHVYNTSSQTLYIDDDYINNYRILSATNHLKTIEALIENEEIEWQYYND
;
A
#
# COMPACT_ATOMS: atom_id res chain seq x y z
N MET A 1 -1.29 -16.03 34.17
CA MET A 1 -1.20 -14.63 33.70
C MET A 1 -0.77 -14.52 32.24
N SER A 2 0.23 -15.27 31.75
CA SER A 2 0.66 -15.14 30.34
C SER A 2 -0.39 -15.57 29.31
N THR A 3 -1.21 -16.58 29.60
CA THR A 3 -2.31 -17.04 28.71
C THR A 3 -3.41 -16.01 28.53
N PHE A 4 -3.74 -15.24 29.58
CA PHE A 4 -4.76 -14.18 29.51
C PHE A 4 -4.26 -12.96 28.73
N ILE A 5 -2.97 -12.63 28.85
CA ILE A 5 -2.34 -11.53 28.10
C ILE A 5 -2.24 -11.86 26.60
N ILE A 6 -1.90 -13.10 26.24
CA ILE A 6 -1.86 -13.56 24.85
C ILE A 6 -3.27 -13.58 24.24
N PHE A 7 -4.27 -14.04 25.00
CA PHE A 7 -5.67 -13.98 24.60
C PHE A 7 -6.13 -12.52 24.39
N LEU A 8 -5.84 -11.64 25.34
CA LEU A 8 -6.15 -10.22 25.21
C LEU A 8 -5.48 -9.57 24.01
N TYR A 9 -4.24 -9.94 23.68
CA TYR A 9 -3.54 -9.42 22.51
C TYR A 9 -4.16 -9.92 21.20
N HIS A 10 -4.57 -11.19 21.14
CA HIS A 10 -5.19 -11.79 19.96
C HIS A 10 -6.63 -11.30 19.72
N TYR A 11 -7.36 -10.99 20.78
CA TYR A 11 -8.75 -10.51 20.73
C TYR A 11 -8.89 -9.03 21.12
N PHE A 12 -7.79 -8.28 21.13
CA PHE A 12 -7.77 -6.88 21.59
C PHE A 12 -8.76 -6.04 20.79
N ASP A 13 -8.77 -6.23 19.47
CA ASP A 13 -9.65 -5.50 18.56
C ASP A 13 -11.13 -5.85 18.78
N PHE A 14 -11.44 -7.13 19.03
CA PHE A 14 -12.81 -7.57 19.30
C PHE A 14 -13.33 -7.09 20.66
N THR A 15 -12.47 -7.09 21.68
CA THR A 15 -12.85 -6.59 23.02
C THR A 15 -13.06 -5.08 23.01
N LEU A 16 -12.19 -4.32 22.34
CA LEU A 16 -12.38 -2.88 22.11
C LEU A 16 -13.68 -2.58 21.34
N MET A 17 -13.96 -3.35 20.29
CA MET A 17 -15.20 -3.19 19.50
C MET A 17 -16.44 -3.46 20.37
N ALA A 18 -16.43 -4.51 21.20
CA ALA A 18 -17.55 -4.82 22.09
C ALA A 18 -17.78 -3.69 23.13
N ILE A 19 -16.71 -3.18 23.74
CA ILE A 19 -16.78 -2.06 24.68
C ILE A 19 -17.34 -0.81 23.98
N PHE A 20 -16.87 -0.51 22.77
CA PHE A 20 -17.36 0.61 21.98
C PHE A 20 -18.86 0.51 21.68
N ILE A 21 -19.35 -0.68 21.31
CA ILE A 21 -20.79 -0.91 21.07
C ILE A 21 -21.61 -0.69 22.33
N VAL A 22 -21.15 -1.17 23.49
CA VAL A 22 -21.83 -0.96 24.78
C VAL A 22 -21.87 0.53 25.15
N LEU A 23 -20.74 1.23 25.03
CA LEU A 23 -20.66 2.67 25.29
C LEU A 23 -21.55 3.47 24.35
N LEU A 24 -21.57 3.12 23.06
CA LEU A 24 -22.44 3.72 22.06
C LEU A 24 -23.92 3.50 22.40
N ALA A 25 -24.30 2.29 22.79
CA ALA A 25 -25.66 1.97 23.20
C ALA A 25 -26.07 2.74 24.47
N LEU A 26 -25.18 2.84 25.47
CA LEU A 26 -25.40 3.63 26.68
C LEU A 26 -25.54 5.12 26.35
N PHE A 27 -24.66 5.66 25.51
CA PHE A 27 -24.73 7.05 25.08
C PHE A 27 -26.03 7.36 24.34
N LEU A 28 -26.42 6.52 23.37
CA LEU A 28 -27.67 6.68 22.63
C LEU A 28 -28.91 6.49 23.53
N SER A 29 -28.82 5.67 24.58
CA SER A 29 -29.92 5.47 25.53
C SER A 29 -30.29 6.74 26.30
N LEU A 30 -29.36 7.70 26.44
CA LEU A 30 -29.63 9.02 27.04
C LEU A 30 -30.62 9.84 26.20
N PHE A 31 -30.61 9.66 24.88
CA PHE A 31 -31.44 10.41 23.94
C PHE A 31 -32.68 9.63 23.50
N VAL A 32 -32.59 8.30 23.42
CA VAL A 32 -33.63 7.43 22.86
C VAL A 32 -34.31 6.60 23.95
N LYS A 33 -35.52 7.01 24.33
CA LYS A 33 -36.30 6.38 25.42
C LYS A 33 -36.84 4.98 25.09
N THR A 34 -37.09 4.68 23.82
CA THR A 34 -37.69 3.42 23.38
C THR A 34 -36.63 2.42 22.94
N LYS A 35 -36.61 1.24 23.56
CA LYS A 35 -35.64 0.16 23.29
C LYS A 35 -35.59 -0.24 21.81
N SER A 36 -36.71 -0.28 21.11
CA SER A 36 -36.77 -0.62 19.68
C SER A 36 -36.03 0.42 18.82
N LYS A 37 -36.25 1.72 19.06
CA LYS A 37 -35.53 2.79 18.35
C LYS A 37 -34.04 2.83 18.70
N LEU A 38 -33.68 2.47 19.94
CA LEU A 38 -32.28 2.39 20.36
C LEU A 38 -31.55 1.27 19.60
N ILE A 39 -32.15 0.06 19.54
CA ILE A 39 -31.58 -1.07 18.80
C ILE A 39 -31.46 -0.72 17.31
N ALA A 40 -32.49 -0.12 16.71
CA ALA A 40 -32.44 0.33 15.32
C ALA A 40 -31.31 1.34 15.08
N ALA A 41 -31.13 2.31 15.99
CA ALA A 41 -30.05 3.30 15.89
C ALA A 41 -28.66 2.65 15.97
N VAL A 42 -28.45 1.72 16.91
CA VAL A 42 -27.18 0.98 17.02
C VAL A 42 -26.90 0.18 15.74
N MET A 43 -27.91 -0.51 15.19
CA MET A 43 -27.77 -1.26 13.95
C MET A 43 -27.40 -0.37 12.77
N VAL A 44 -28.00 0.82 12.64
CA VAL A 44 -27.65 1.79 11.60
C VAL A 44 -26.19 2.23 11.72
N VAL A 45 -25.73 2.51 12.94
CA VAL A 45 -24.32 2.88 13.16
C VAL A 45 -23.38 1.72 12.82
N LEU A 46 -23.72 0.49 13.22
CA LEU A 46 -22.91 -0.68 12.89
C LEU A 46 -22.79 -0.89 11.38
N VAL A 47 -23.89 -0.75 10.65
CA VAL A 47 -23.90 -0.84 9.18
C VAL A 47 -23.05 0.29 8.58
N ALA A 48 -23.18 1.53 9.05
CA ALA A 48 -22.38 2.65 8.58
C ALA A 48 -20.87 2.44 8.83
N VAL A 49 -20.49 1.98 10.02
CA VAL A 49 -19.10 1.65 10.37
C VAL A 49 -18.57 0.52 9.48
N PHE A 50 -19.36 -0.53 9.25
CA PHE A 50 -18.99 -1.63 8.36
C PHE A 50 -18.67 -1.12 6.95
N PHE A 51 -19.54 -0.28 6.38
CA PHE A 51 -19.29 0.32 5.06
C PHE A 51 -18.04 1.21 5.05
N LEU A 52 -17.83 2.03 6.10
CA LEU A 52 -16.65 2.87 6.22
C LEU A 52 -15.37 2.05 6.26
N VAL A 53 -15.30 1.02 7.12
CA VAL A 53 -14.13 0.15 7.24
C VAL A 53 -13.83 -0.57 5.92
N ASN A 54 -14.86 -1.09 5.25
CA ASN A 54 -14.69 -1.73 3.94
C ASN A 54 -14.20 -0.74 2.88
N HIS A 55 -14.71 0.51 2.89
CA HIS A 55 -14.28 1.54 1.95
C HIS A 55 -12.84 2.02 2.21
N MET A 56 -12.39 2.05 3.46
CA MET A 56 -11.02 2.42 3.82
C MET A 56 -9.93 1.47 3.28
N GLN A 57 -10.31 0.28 2.82
CA GLN A 57 -9.38 -0.66 2.18
C GLN A 57 -9.02 -0.21 0.75
N TYR A 58 -9.77 0.70 0.14
CA TYR A 58 -9.53 1.16 -1.22
C TYR A 58 -8.66 2.42 -1.23
N THR A 59 -7.68 2.44 -2.12
CA THR A 59 -6.79 3.59 -2.36
C THR A 59 -6.46 3.72 -3.85
N THR A 60 -5.73 4.77 -4.20
CA THR A 60 -5.11 4.93 -5.51
C THR A 60 -3.60 4.94 -5.37
N PHE A 61 -2.88 4.69 -6.46
CA PHE A 61 -1.41 4.75 -6.43
C PHE A 61 -0.86 6.11 -5.98
N PRO A 62 -1.32 7.28 -6.51
CA PRO A 62 -0.84 8.57 -6.03
C PRO A 62 -1.02 8.76 -4.52
N LYS A 63 -2.13 8.27 -3.96
CA LYS A 63 -2.38 8.33 -2.52
C LYS A 63 -1.53 7.34 -1.72
N LEU A 64 -1.12 6.22 -2.32
CA LEU A 64 -0.21 5.26 -1.68
C LEU A 64 1.19 5.86 -1.50
N VAL A 65 1.67 6.62 -2.49
CA VAL A 65 3.03 7.17 -2.49
C VAL A 65 3.12 8.63 -2.03
N SER A 66 1.99 9.32 -1.83
CA SER A 66 1.92 10.78 -1.56
C SER A 66 2.77 11.29 -0.40
N ASN A 67 3.06 10.42 0.57
CA ASN A 67 3.87 10.79 1.74
C ASN A 67 5.34 11.00 1.39
N GLN A 68 5.82 10.38 0.31
CA GLN A 68 7.22 10.39 -0.11
C GLN A 68 7.40 11.05 -1.48
N LEU A 69 6.47 10.82 -2.40
CA LEU A 69 6.37 11.43 -3.72
C LEU A 69 5.25 12.47 -3.72
N ASN A 70 5.62 13.75 -3.76
CA ASN A 70 4.66 14.87 -3.80
C ASN A 70 5.14 15.95 -4.79
N GLU A 71 4.31 16.94 -5.08
CA GLU A 71 4.64 18.01 -6.06
C GLU A 71 5.92 18.81 -5.75
N LYS A 72 6.44 18.74 -4.51
CA LYS A 72 7.66 19.42 -4.07
C LYS A 72 8.86 18.46 -3.95
N SER A 73 8.65 17.20 -4.30
CA SER A 73 9.66 16.16 -4.20
C SER A 73 10.44 16.09 -5.49
N GLN A 74 11.77 16.10 -5.40
CA GLN A 74 12.65 15.87 -6.55
C GLN A 74 13.08 14.41 -6.54
N ILE A 75 12.76 13.68 -7.61
CA ILE A 75 13.23 12.31 -7.79
C ILE A 75 14.66 12.37 -8.29
N ARG A 76 15.56 11.63 -7.66
CA ARG A 76 16.98 11.60 -8.03
C ARG A 76 17.29 10.43 -8.95
N ASP A 77 16.84 9.25 -8.55
CA ASP A 77 17.06 8.00 -9.26
C ASP A 77 15.95 7.00 -8.93
N MET A 78 15.77 6.04 -9.83
CA MET A 78 14.91 4.88 -9.65
C MET A 78 15.68 3.62 -9.98
N THR A 79 15.87 2.75 -8.99
CA THR A 79 16.38 1.40 -9.22
C THR A 79 15.24 0.44 -9.48
N ILE A 80 15.28 -0.24 -10.62
CA ILE A 80 14.37 -1.33 -10.98
C ILE A 80 15.12 -2.64 -10.74
N THR A 81 14.51 -3.55 -10.00
CA THR A 81 15.06 -4.87 -9.73
C THR A 81 14.08 -5.94 -10.21
N ILE A 82 14.59 -6.87 -11.01
CA ILE A 82 13.89 -8.09 -11.41
C ILE A 82 14.18 -9.15 -10.35
N ASN A 83 13.13 -9.76 -9.81
CA ASN A 83 13.25 -10.78 -8.79
C ASN A 83 12.93 -12.18 -9.37
N ASP A 84 13.78 -13.15 -9.08
CA ASP A 84 13.47 -14.57 -9.27
C ASP A 84 12.81 -15.12 -7.99
N ASN A 85 11.63 -15.71 -8.16
CA ASN A 85 10.85 -16.33 -7.09
C ASN A 85 10.83 -17.87 -7.18
N SER A 86 11.60 -18.48 -8.08
CA SER A 86 11.62 -19.93 -8.38
C SER A 86 11.91 -20.82 -7.15
N ASN A 87 12.74 -20.33 -6.22
CA ASN A 87 13.19 -21.06 -5.04
C ASN A 87 12.29 -20.86 -3.79
N GLY A 88 11.15 -20.18 -3.93
CA GLY A 88 10.26 -19.84 -2.80
C GLY A 88 10.78 -18.73 -1.87
N TYR A 89 11.90 -18.12 -2.26
CA TYR A 89 12.45 -16.88 -1.73
C TYR A 89 12.62 -15.89 -2.88
N ARG A 90 12.71 -14.61 -2.53
CA ARG A 90 12.95 -13.54 -3.50
C ARG A 90 14.46 -13.37 -3.66
N ASP A 91 14.98 -13.87 -4.76
CA ASP A 91 16.37 -13.68 -5.16
C ASP A 91 16.44 -12.57 -6.22
N ILE A 92 17.51 -11.79 -6.21
CA ILE A 92 17.70 -10.72 -7.20
C ILE A 92 18.27 -11.36 -8.46
N GLU A 93 17.56 -11.25 -9.58
CA GLU A 93 18.03 -11.72 -10.88
C GLU A 93 18.86 -10.64 -11.57
N ALA A 94 18.28 -9.46 -11.71
CA ALA A 94 18.92 -8.32 -12.36
C ALA A 94 18.48 -6.99 -11.74
N SER A 95 19.30 -5.95 -11.91
CA SER A 95 18.89 -4.58 -11.55
C SER A 95 19.47 -3.53 -12.48
N VAL A 96 18.76 -2.41 -12.60
CA VAL A 96 19.22 -1.21 -13.31
C VAL A 96 18.84 0.03 -12.50
N THR A 97 19.70 1.05 -12.52
CA THR A 97 19.39 2.36 -11.95
C THR A 97 19.17 3.36 -13.08
N ILE A 98 17.99 3.95 -13.11
CA ILE A 98 17.58 4.98 -14.07
C ILE A 98 17.70 6.34 -13.38
N GLU A 99 18.41 7.26 -14.03
CA GLU A 99 18.53 8.67 -13.62
C GLU A 99 17.77 9.62 -14.57
N ASP A 100 17.26 9.10 -15.69
CA ASP A 100 16.48 9.86 -16.66
C ASP A 100 15.09 10.17 -16.12
N GLU A 101 14.82 11.47 -15.95
CA GLU A 101 13.56 11.98 -15.40
C GLU A 101 12.35 11.64 -16.28
N GLU A 102 12.50 11.63 -17.61
CA GLU A 102 11.42 11.31 -18.54
C GLU A 102 11.02 9.83 -18.43
N ILE A 103 12.00 8.93 -18.35
CA ILE A 103 11.74 7.49 -18.16
C ILE A 103 11.06 7.26 -16.81
N ILE A 104 11.55 7.89 -15.74
CA ILE A 104 10.96 7.79 -14.40
C ILE A 104 9.51 8.29 -14.40
N GLU A 105 9.24 9.43 -15.04
CA GLU A 105 7.91 10.01 -15.13
C GLU A 105 6.95 9.10 -15.93
N GLN A 106 7.42 8.48 -17.02
CA GLN A 106 6.64 7.50 -17.77
C GLN A 106 6.26 6.29 -16.92
N ILE A 107 7.22 5.72 -16.17
CA ILE A 107 6.95 4.62 -15.23
C ILE A 107 5.89 5.03 -14.21
N LEU A 108 6.02 6.20 -13.58
CA LEU A 108 5.06 6.68 -12.58
C LEU A 108 3.67 6.98 -13.17
N THR A 109 3.62 7.47 -14.40
CA THR A 109 2.37 7.74 -15.13
C THR A 109 1.60 6.45 -15.39
N ASP A 110 2.29 5.35 -15.69
CA ASP A 110 1.66 4.04 -15.90
C ASP A 110 0.92 3.54 -14.65
N PHE A 111 1.41 3.93 -13.47
CA PHE A 111 0.78 3.60 -12.19
C PHE A 111 -0.31 4.58 -11.75
N GLU A 112 -0.36 5.82 -12.28
CA GLU A 112 -1.19 6.91 -11.77
C GLU A 112 -2.68 6.54 -11.69
N SER A 113 -3.17 5.82 -12.69
CA SER A 113 -4.58 5.43 -12.83
C SER A 113 -4.99 4.19 -12.01
N LEU A 114 -4.06 3.60 -11.26
CA LEU A 114 -4.31 2.36 -10.52
C LEU A 114 -5.24 2.58 -9.33
N LYS A 115 -6.29 1.74 -9.29
CA LYS A 115 -7.16 1.54 -8.14
C LYS A 115 -6.69 0.31 -7.39
N LEU A 116 -6.50 0.49 -6.09
CA LEU A 116 -5.84 -0.47 -5.23
C LEU A 116 -6.79 -0.86 -4.10
N LYS A 117 -6.79 -2.14 -3.71
CA LYS A 117 -7.50 -2.63 -2.52
C LYS A 117 -6.54 -3.39 -1.62
N ARG A 118 -6.47 -2.97 -0.36
CA ARG A 118 -5.63 -3.62 0.65
C ARG A 118 -6.03 -5.08 0.81
N ASP A 119 -5.06 -5.98 0.66
CA ASP A 119 -5.19 -7.39 0.97
C ASP A 119 -4.28 -7.72 2.16
N ILE A 120 -4.89 -8.04 3.30
CA ILE A 120 -4.17 -8.37 4.54
C ILE A 120 -3.62 -9.80 4.56
N ASN A 121 -4.07 -10.65 3.63
CA ASN A 121 -3.68 -12.06 3.58
C ASN A 121 -2.62 -12.32 2.50
N HIS A 122 -2.36 -11.35 1.63
CA HIS A 122 -1.34 -11.47 0.59
C HIS A 122 0.06 -11.56 1.21
N ARG A 123 0.86 -12.52 0.74
CA ARG A 123 2.23 -12.73 1.19
C ARG A 123 3.18 -12.03 0.22
N PHE A 124 4.04 -11.16 0.74
CA PHE A 124 5.03 -10.37 -0.02
C PHE A 124 6.00 -11.15 -0.92
N ARG A 125 5.97 -12.48 -0.98
CA ARG A 125 7.05 -13.28 -1.58
C ARG A 125 6.94 -13.48 -3.09
N GLU A 126 5.91 -12.94 -3.74
CA GLU A 126 5.58 -13.31 -5.13
C GLU A 126 5.71 -12.15 -6.13
N HIS A 127 6.30 -11.02 -5.71
CA HIS A 127 6.43 -9.84 -6.59
C HIS A 127 7.58 -10.00 -7.59
N ASN A 128 7.29 -9.81 -8.87
CA ASN A 128 8.24 -9.93 -9.98
C ASN A 128 9.25 -8.77 -10.02
N PHE A 129 8.83 -7.58 -9.60
CA PHE A 129 9.65 -6.38 -9.63
C PHE A 129 9.75 -5.71 -8.26
N THR A 130 10.91 -5.10 -7.99
CA THR A 130 11.09 -4.15 -6.89
C THR A 130 11.52 -2.81 -7.48
N LEU A 131 10.77 -1.75 -7.19
CA LEU A 131 11.16 -0.37 -7.51
C LEU A 131 11.66 0.31 -6.25
N SER A 132 12.86 0.88 -6.30
CA SER A 132 13.40 1.73 -5.24
C SER A 132 13.58 3.14 -5.79
N ILE A 133 12.80 4.08 -5.28
CA ILE A 133 12.77 5.46 -5.75
C ILE A 133 13.44 6.32 -4.69
N LEU A 134 14.53 6.98 -5.06
CA LEU A 134 15.19 7.91 -4.15
C LEU A 134 14.69 9.34 -4.39
N VAL A 135 14.18 9.94 -3.32
CA VAL A 135 13.47 11.21 -3.39
C VAL A 135 14.05 12.18 -2.37
N THR A 136 14.27 13.42 -2.80
CA THR A 136 14.64 14.53 -1.92
C THR A 136 13.45 15.48 -1.74
N ASN A 137 13.04 15.67 -0.49
CA ASN A 137 11.92 16.52 -0.10
C ASN A 137 12.40 17.72 0.73
N GLU A 138 11.90 18.94 0.45
CA GLU A 138 12.10 20.09 1.33
C GLU A 138 11.09 20.03 2.50
N THR A 139 11.57 19.82 3.72
CA THR A 139 10.72 19.65 4.91
C THR A 139 10.48 20.94 5.68
N LYS A 140 11.45 21.85 5.64
CA LYS A 140 11.42 23.22 6.19
C LYS A 140 12.28 24.08 5.28
N LYS A 141 12.12 25.40 5.35
CA LYS A 141 12.89 26.37 4.56
C LYS A 141 14.39 26.04 4.61
N HIS A 142 14.95 25.60 3.49
CA HIS A 142 16.35 25.19 3.32
C HIS A 142 16.79 23.92 4.08
N VAL A 143 15.86 23.02 4.42
CA VAL A 143 16.15 21.71 5.02
C VAL A 143 15.61 20.61 4.12
N TYR A 144 16.52 19.89 3.49
CA TYR A 144 16.23 18.78 2.59
C TYR A 144 16.35 17.44 3.33
N ASN A 145 15.40 16.56 3.09
CA ASN A 145 15.42 15.18 3.57
C ASN A 145 15.39 14.24 2.38
N THR A 146 16.37 13.33 2.31
CA THR A 146 16.41 12.30 1.28
C THR A 146 15.90 10.99 1.86
N SER A 147 14.93 10.38 1.19
CA SER A 147 14.31 9.11 1.59
C SER A 147 14.16 8.20 0.40
N SER A 148 14.15 6.89 0.65
CA SER A 148 13.87 5.87 -0.36
C SER A 148 12.46 5.32 -0.20
N GLN A 149 11.69 5.29 -1.28
CA GLN A 149 10.41 4.57 -1.37
C GLN A 149 10.65 3.25 -2.07
N THR A 150 10.38 2.13 -1.40
CA THR A 150 10.40 0.82 -2.04
C THR A 150 8.98 0.37 -2.35
N LEU A 151 8.75 -0.09 -3.58
CA LEU A 151 7.51 -0.66 -4.05
C LEU A 151 7.80 -2.07 -4.55
N TYR A 152 7.02 -3.05 -4.11
CA TYR A 152 7.06 -4.39 -4.65
C TYR A 152 5.88 -4.56 -5.60
N ILE A 153 6.12 -5.00 -6.83
CA ILE A 153 5.14 -4.90 -7.91
C ILE A 153 5.12 -6.22 -8.70
N ASP A 154 3.93 -6.63 -9.08
CA ASP A 154 3.68 -7.64 -10.10
C ASP A 154 2.44 -7.26 -10.93
N ASP A 155 1.90 -8.20 -11.68
CA ASP A 155 0.72 -8.01 -12.52
C ASP A 155 -0.56 -7.71 -11.73
N ASP A 156 -0.67 -8.25 -10.51
CA ASP A 156 -1.89 -8.24 -9.70
C ASP A 156 -1.78 -7.37 -8.44
N TYR A 157 -0.57 -6.97 -8.03
CA TYR A 157 -0.30 -6.33 -6.75
C TYR A 157 0.75 -5.21 -6.81
N ILE A 158 0.54 -4.22 -5.93
CA ILE A 158 1.57 -3.28 -5.46
C ILE A 158 1.64 -3.38 -3.94
N ASN A 159 2.76 -3.83 -3.42
CA ASN A 159 2.95 -4.18 -2.01
C ASN A 159 1.84 -5.15 -1.56
N ASN A 160 1.11 -4.80 -0.50
CA ASN A 160 -0.03 -5.56 0.00
C ASN A 160 -1.37 -5.05 -0.55
N TYR A 161 -1.39 -4.41 -1.72
CA TYR A 161 -2.60 -3.93 -2.36
C TYR A 161 -2.81 -4.63 -3.69
N ARG A 162 -3.98 -5.26 -3.84
CA ARG A 162 -4.43 -5.82 -5.10
C ARG A 162 -4.80 -4.69 -6.07
N ILE A 163 -4.34 -4.81 -7.30
CA ILE A 163 -4.69 -3.95 -8.42
C ILE A 163 -6.10 -4.33 -8.91
N LEU A 164 -6.98 -3.33 -9.04
CA LEU A 164 -8.35 -3.49 -9.52
C LEU A 164 -8.56 -2.91 -10.92
N SER A 165 -7.60 -2.13 -11.42
CA SER A 165 -7.63 -1.54 -12.75
C SER A 165 -7.16 -2.55 -13.78
N ALA A 166 -7.87 -2.67 -14.91
CA ALA A 166 -7.41 -3.47 -16.06
C ALA A 166 -6.52 -2.60 -16.97
N THR A 167 -5.36 -2.21 -16.46
CA THR A 167 -4.38 -1.37 -17.17
C THR A 167 -3.05 -2.11 -17.22
N ASN A 168 -2.31 -2.04 -18.33
CA ASN A 168 -0.92 -2.51 -18.35
C ASN A 168 -0.03 -1.44 -17.69
N HIS A 169 0.16 -1.55 -16.37
CA HIS A 169 1.03 -0.67 -15.59
C HIS A 169 2.51 -1.03 -15.66
N LEU A 170 2.86 -2.18 -16.25
CA LEU A 170 4.24 -2.63 -16.38
C LEU A 170 4.85 -2.31 -17.75
N LYS A 171 4.05 -1.83 -18.72
CA LYS A 171 4.49 -1.63 -20.11
C LYS A 171 5.83 -0.88 -20.27
N THR A 172 6.10 0.16 -19.47
CA THR A 172 7.36 0.90 -19.59
C THR A 172 8.52 0.10 -19.02
N ILE A 173 8.31 -0.64 -17.93
CA ILE A 173 9.32 -1.54 -17.35
C ILE A 173 9.62 -2.69 -18.34
N GLU A 174 8.60 -3.29 -18.92
CA GLU A 174 8.73 -4.34 -19.95
C GLU A 174 9.53 -3.83 -21.16
N ALA A 175 9.21 -2.62 -21.64
CA ALA A 175 9.94 -1.99 -22.75
C ALA A 175 11.42 -1.71 -22.41
N LEU A 176 11.74 -1.37 -21.16
CA LEU A 176 13.13 -1.17 -20.71
C LEU A 176 13.92 -2.49 -20.63
N ILE A 177 13.24 -3.61 -20.35
CA ILE A 177 13.87 -4.93 -20.33
C ILE A 177 14.21 -5.39 -21.74
N GLU A 178 13.35 -5.08 -22.72
CA GLU A 178 13.56 -5.40 -24.12
C GLU A 178 14.57 -4.45 -24.82
N ASN A 179 14.95 -3.35 -24.18
CA ASN A 179 15.84 -2.36 -24.77
C ASN A 179 17.32 -2.75 -24.59
N GLU A 180 18.00 -3.10 -25.69
CA GLU A 180 19.41 -3.47 -25.73
C GLU A 180 20.37 -2.33 -25.32
N GLU A 181 19.92 -1.06 -25.33
CA GLU A 181 20.71 0.09 -24.90
C GLU A 181 20.79 0.21 -23.36
N ILE A 182 19.95 -0.49 -22.61
CA ILE A 182 19.91 -0.45 -21.16
C ILE A 182 20.82 -1.54 -20.57
N GLU A 183 21.87 -1.13 -19.86
CA GLU A 183 22.81 -2.06 -19.23
C GLU A 183 22.29 -2.57 -17.88
N TRP A 184 21.73 -3.78 -17.88
CA TRP A 184 21.30 -4.48 -16.67
C TRP A 184 22.47 -5.16 -15.95
N GLN A 185 22.50 -5.07 -14.63
CA GLN A 185 23.43 -5.83 -13.78
C GLN A 185 22.78 -7.14 -13.34
N TYR A 186 23.29 -8.28 -13.83
CA TYR A 186 22.82 -9.62 -13.47
C TYR A 186 23.60 -10.20 -12.28
N TYR A 187 22.90 -10.91 -11.38
CA TYR A 187 23.47 -11.43 -10.13
C TYR A 187 23.53 -12.95 -10.02
N ASN A 188 22.85 -13.67 -10.91
CA ASN A 188 22.86 -15.12 -11.00
C ASN A 188 23.45 -15.56 -12.36
N ASP A 189 24.77 -15.67 -12.43
CA ASP A 189 25.50 -16.40 -13.48
C ASP A 189 25.78 -17.85 -13.04
#